data_AF-A0A6V8KBM1-F1
#
_entry.id   AF-A0A6V8KBM1-F1
#
_cell.length_a   1.000
_cell.length_b   1.000
_cell.length_c   1.000
_cell.angle_alpha   90.00
_cell.angle_beta   90.00
_cell.angle_gamma   90.00
#
_symmetry.space_group_name_H-M   'P 1'
#
loop_
_entity.id
_entity.type
_entity.pdbx_description
1 polymer ?
#
loop_
_entity_poly.entity_id
_entity_poly.type
_entity_poly.pdbx_seq_one_letter_code
_entity_poly.pdbx_strand_id
1 'polypeptide(L)'
;MAHDAEGEARQADDITRHYRSLVAHPAVQSINYWGITDEGAWLGAPAGLVRKDGSPKPAYEALDALINGEWWLKPTPMRTTADGTLTVSGFHGEYSLTADGHTLPFTITPTPRTIPVTLAV
;
A
#
# COMPACT_ATOMS: atom_id res chain seq x y z
N MET A 1 -27.88 -3.22 11.40
CA MET A 1 -27.04 -4.41 11.11
C MET A 1 -25.97 -4.49 12.18
N ALA A 2 -25.69 -5.67 12.72
CA ALA A 2 -24.82 -5.81 13.88
C ALA A 2 -23.34 -5.65 13.50
N HIS A 3 -22.56 -5.04 14.41
CA HIS A 3 -21.09 -5.06 14.42
C HIS A 3 -20.61 -6.39 15.01
N ASP A 4 -21.03 -7.52 14.45
CA ASP A 4 -20.51 -8.80 14.91
C ASP A 4 -19.10 -9.05 14.36
N ALA A 5 -18.34 -9.85 15.10
CA ALA A 5 -16.94 -10.14 14.77
C ALA A 5 -16.81 -10.84 13.41
N GLU A 6 -17.80 -11.64 13.02
CA GLU A 6 -17.83 -12.31 11.72
C GLU A 6 -17.96 -11.31 10.56
N GLY A 7 -18.85 -10.32 10.69
CA GLY A 7 -19.04 -9.26 9.71
C GLY A 7 -17.80 -8.39 9.53
N GLU A 8 -17.13 -8.03 10.63
CA GLU A 8 -15.89 -7.23 10.56
C GLU A 8 -14.70 -8.04 10.01
N ALA A 9 -14.61 -9.33 10.31
CA ALA A 9 -13.61 -10.21 9.70
C ALA A 9 -13.82 -10.33 8.18
N ARG A 10 -15.07 -10.55 7.74
CA ARG A 10 -15.41 -10.56 6.31
C ARG A 10 -15.10 -9.22 5.64
N GLN A 11 -15.38 -8.09 6.29
CA GLN A 11 -15.03 -6.76 5.78
C GLN A 11 -13.50 -6.64 5.55
N ALA A 12 -12.68 -7.16 6.45
CA ALA A 12 -11.22 -7.14 6.31
C ALA A 12 -10.71 -8.01 5.14
N ASP A 13 -11.28 -9.21 4.99
CA ASP A 13 -10.99 -10.09 3.85
C ASP A 13 -11.38 -9.43 2.52
N ASP A 14 -12.57 -8.81 2.50
CA ASP A 14 -13.06 -8.08 1.33
C ASP A 14 -12.16 -6.90 0.98
N ILE A 15 -11.77 -6.07 1.96
CA ILE A 15 -10.83 -4.96 1.74
C ILE A 15 -9.53 -5.47 1.13
N THR A 16 -8.94 -6.50 1.72
CA THR A 16 -7.68 -7.07 1.24
C THR A 16 -7.79 -7.54 -0.20
N ARG A 17 -8.85 -8.30 -0.51
CA ARG A 17 -9.10 -8.81 -1.86
C ARG A 17 -9.30 -7.67 -2.87
N HIS A 18 -10.20 -6.72 -2.59
CA HIS A 18 -10.54 -5.64 -3.51
C HIS A 18 -9.33 -4.76 -3.81
N TYR A 19 -8.61 -4.33 -2.76
CA TYR A 19 -7.45 -3.45 -2.92
C TYR A 19 -6.35 -4.15 -3.71
N ARG A 20 -6.04 -5.43 -3.43
CA ARG A 20 -5.09 -6.21 -4.24
C ARG A 20 -5.51 -6.34 -5.71
N SER A 21 -6.78 -6.66 -5.97
CA SER A 21 -7.28 -6.79 -7.35
C SER A 21 -7.19 -5.48 -8.12
N LEU A 22 -7.52 -4.35 -7.48
CA LEU A 22 -7.44 -3.03 -8.11
C LEU A 22 -5.99 -2.65 -8.40
N VAL A 23 -5.08 -2.76 -7.42
CA VAL A 23 -3.67 -2.38 -7.64
C VAL A 23 -2.93 -3.32 -8.58
N ALA A 24 -3.43 -4.53 -8.84
CA ALA A 24 -2.81 -5.45 -9.79
C ALA A 24 -2.87 -4.94 -11.25
N HIS A 25 -3.82 -4.05 -11.58
CA HIS A 25 -3.98 -3.55 -12.93
C HIS A 25 -3.30 -2.19 -13.13
N PRO A 26 -2.36 -2.04 -14.10
CA PRO A 26 -1.56 -0.82 -14.25
C PRO A 26 -2.37 0.43 -14.66
N ALA A 27 -3.57 0.25 -15.21
CA ALA A 27 -4.46 1.37 -15.55
C ALA A 27 -5.19 1.98 -14.34
N VAL A 28 -5.15 1.36 -13.16
CA VAL A 28 -5.77 1.92 -11.95
C VAL A 28 -4.90 3.05 -11.40
N GLN A 29 -5.47 4.26 -11.34
CA GLN A 29 -4.78 5.47 -10.88
C GLN A 29 -5.20 5.90 -9.46
N SER A 30 -6.41 5.54 -9.02
CA SER A 30 -6.94 5.93 -7.71
C SER A 30 -7.95 4.92 -7.20
N ILE A 31 -7.96 4.68 -5.89
CA ILE A 31 -8.98 3.89 -5.19
C ILE A 31 -9.66 4.81 -4.18
N ASN A 32 -10.97 4.99 -4.30
CA ASN A 32 -11.76 5.79 -3.38
C ASN A 32 -12.62 4.87 -2.52
N TYR A 33 -12.49 4.98 -1.19
CA TYR A 33 -13.32 4.26 -0.23
C TYR A 33 -14.36 5.20 0.36
N TRP A 34 -15.63 4.78 0.39
CA TRP A 34 -16.72 5.64 0.84
C TRP A 34 -17.06 5.42 2.31
N GLY A 35 -16.65 6.38 3.15
CA GLY A 35 -16.93 6.40 4.59
C GLY A 35 -15.80 5.78 5.41
N ILE A 36 -15.08 6.63 6.14
CA ILE A 36 -14.01 6.16 7.05
C ILE A 36 -14.55 5.66 8.38
N THR A 37 -15.62 6.26 8.89
CA THR A 37 -16.21 5.98 10.20
C THR A 37 -17.63 5.44 10.07
N ASP A 38 -18.03 4.59 11.02
CA ASP A 38 -19.43 4.18 11.21
C ASP A 38 -20.31 5.31 11.76
N GLU A 39 -19.71 6.36 12.32
CA GLU A 39 -20.45 7.53 12.77
C GLU A 39 -20.97 8.33 11.57
N GLY A 40 -22.29 8.50 11.49
CA GLY A 40 -22.92 9.18 10.36
C GLY A 40 -22.89 8.40 9.04
N ALA A 41 -22.49 7.12 9.06
CA ALA A 41 -22.49 6.28 7.87
C ALA A 41 -23.89 6.21 7.23
N TRP A 42 -23.93 6.24 5.90
CA TRP A 42 -25.19 6.22 5.16
C TRP A 42 -26.04 4.99 5.54
N LEU A 43 -27.33 5.22 5.80
CA LEU A 43 -28.29 4.22 6.30
C LEU A 43 -27.93 3.61 7.67
N GLY A 44 -26.97 4.19 8.40
CA GLY A 44 -26.46 3.61 9.65
C GLY A 44 -25.74 2.27 9.42
N ALA A 45 -25.24 2.03 8.21
CA ALA A 45 -24.51 0.81 7.88
C ALA A 45 -23.15 0.78 8.62
N PRO A 46 -22.70 -0.39 9.11
CA PRO A 46 -21.39 -0.55 9.75
C PRO A 46 -20.26 -0.63 8.70
N ALA A 47 -20.25 0.30 7.74
CA ALA A 47 -19.39 0.27 6.55
C ALA A 47 -18.05 0.98 6.75
N GLY A 48 -17.85 1.73 7.83
CA GLY A 48 -16.59 2.43 8.07
C GLY A 48 -15.43 1.46 8.36
N LEU A 49 -14.20 1.95 8.21
CA LEU A 49 -12.98 1.28 8.68
C LEU A 49 -12.77 1.52 10.19
N VAL A 50 -13.40 2.56 10.73
CA VAL A 50 -13.34 2.97 12.14
C VAL A 50 -14.75 2.87 12.74
N ARG A 51 -14.86 2.37 13.96
CA ARG A 51 -16.13 2.27 14.69
C ARG A 51 -16.59 3.65 15.18
N LYS A 52 -17.84 3.73 15.65
CA LYS A 52 -18.42 4.99 16.17
C LYS A 52 -17.66 5.56 17.38
N ASP A 53 -16.99 4.72 18.15
CA ASP A 53 -16.17 5.13 19.29
C ASP A 53 -14.74 5.54 18.90
N GLY A 54 -14.42 5.53 17.60
CA GLY A 54 -13.09 5.87 17.08
C GLY A 54 -12.10 4.70 17.07
N SER A 55 -12.48 3.51 17.54
CA SER A 55 -11.60 2.34 17.49
C SER A 55 -11.46 1.79 16.06
N PRO A 56 -10.26 1.33 15.65
CA PRO A 56 -10.07 0.73 14.33
C PRO A 56 -10.77 -0.63 14.25
N LYS A 57 -11.34 -0.94 13.08
CA LYS A 57 -11.78 -2.30 12.74
C LYS A 57 -10.63 -3.12 12.15
N PRO A 58 -10.74 -4.46 12.11
CA PRO A 58 -9.80 -5.31 11.38
C PRO A 58 -9.58 -4.87 9.92
N ALA A 59 -10.60 -4.33 9.27
CA ALA A 59 -10.51 -3.79 7.91
C ALA A 59 -9.57 -2.58 7.78
N TYR A 60 -9.49 -1.72 8.81
CA TYR A 60 -8.52 -0.63 8.87
C TYR A 60 -7.10 -1.19 8.92
N GLU A 61 -6.86 -2.11 9.84
CA GLU A 61 -5.55 -2.73 10.05
C GLU A 61 -5.08 -3.50 8.80
N ALA A 62 -5.98 -4.21 8.14
CA ALA A 62 -5.69 -4.89 6.88
C ALA A 62 -5.28 -3.90 5.78
N LEU A 63 -5.97 -2.77 5.65
CA LEU A 63 -5.63 -1.76 4.65
C LEU A 63 -4.31 -1.06 4.97
N ASP A 64 -4.07 -0.74 6.24
CA ASP A 64 -2.82 -0.14 6.72
C ASP A 64 -1.61 -1.06 6.46
N ALA A 65 -1.77 -2.36 6.75
CA ALA A 65 -0.75 -3.37 6.49
C ALA A 65 -0.41 -3.50 4.99
N LEU A 66 -1.41 -3.39 4.11
CA LEU A 66 -1.18 -3.37 2.66
C LEU A 66 -0.43 -2.10 2.24
N ILE A 67 -0.97 -0.93 2.52
CA ILE A 67 -0.45 0.34 2.00
C ILE A 67 0.89 0.68 2.63
N ASN A 68 0.94 0.75 3.95
CA ASN A 68 2.10 1.24 4.71
C ASN A 68 3.09 0.12 5.08
N GLY A 69 2.66 -1.14 5.00
CA GLY A 69 3.47 -2.31 5.27
C GLY A 69 4.07 -2.92 4.01
N GLU A 70 3.22 -3.49 3.16
CA GLU A 70 3.65 -4.31 2.01
C GLU A 70 4.02 -3.49 0.78
N TRP A 71 3.27 -2.43 0.49
CA TRP A 71 3.39 -1.71 -0.78
C TRP A 71 4.34 -0.54 -0.74
N TRP A 72 4.44 0.13 0.41
CA TRP A 72 5.50 1.10 0.63
C TRP A 72 6.86 0.43 0.76
N LEU A 73 7.76 0.80 -0.15
CA LEU A 73 9.16 0.42 -0.04
C LEU A 73 9.80 1.25 1.07
N LYS A 74 9.95 0.65 2.25
CA LYS A 74 10.75 1.22 3.33
C LYS A 74 12.23 1.28 2.92
N PRO A 75 13.04 2.15 3.57
CA PRO A 75 14.49 2.12 3.40
C PRO A 75 15.02 0.69 3.55
N THR A 76 15.51 0.13 2.44
CA THR A 76 15.88 -1.28 2.34
C THR A 76 17.36 -1.37 2.01
N PRO A 77 18.20 -1.92 2.91
CA PRO A 77 19.61 -2.16 2.61
C PRO A 77 19.75 -3.15 1.46
N MET A 78 20.45 -2.76 0.40
CA MET A 78 20.71 -3.60 -0.77
C MET A 78 22.20 -3.62 -1.07
N ARG A 79 22.65 -4.65 -1.78
CA ARG A 79 24.04 -4.77 -2.25
C ARG A 79 24.04 -4.78 -3.76
N THR A 80 24.93 -4.01 -4.37
CA THR A 80 25.15 -4.04 -5.82
C THR A 80 25.77 -5.36 -6.27
N THR A 81 25.53 -5.70 -7.52
CA THR A 81 26.29 -6.69 -8.27
C THR A 81 27.69 -6.17 -8.59
N ALA A 82 28.55 -7.02 -9.16
CA ALA A 82 29.94 -6.67 -9.50
C ALA A 82 30.05 -5.52 -10.54
N ASP A 83 29.01 -5.33 -11.36
CA ASP A 83 28.85 -4.26 -12.34
C ASP A 83 28.21 -2.98 -11.75
N GLY A 84 27.98 -2.91 -10.44
CA GLY A 84 27.41 -1.72 -9.78
C GLY A 84 25.89 -1.57 -9.92
N THR A 85 25.20 -2.62 -10.37
CA THR A 85 23.75 -2.61 -10.58
C THR A 85 22.99 -3.17 -9.37
N LEU A 86 21.78 -2.67 -9.14
CA LEU A 86 20.78 -3.29 -8.27
C LEU A 86 19.44 -3.37 -8.98
N THR A 87 18.60 -4.33 -8.61
CA THR A 87 17.24 -4.46 -9.15
C THR A 87 16.24 -4.07 -8.07
N VAL A 88 15.46 -3.01 -8.31
CA VAL A 88 14.46 -2.50 -7.37
C VAL A 88 13.08 -2.85 -7.89
N SER A 89 12.22 -3.37 -7.00
CA SER A 89 10.80 -3.57 -7.25
C SER A 89 9.99 -2.66 -6.34
N GLY A 90 9.02 -1.93 -6.89
CA GLY A 90 8.17 -1.02 -6.13
C GLY A 90 6.93 -0.56 -6.90
N PHE A 91 6.10 0.23 -6.23
CA PHE A 91 4.96 0.90 -6.86
C PHE A 91 5.41 2.09 -7.73
N HIS A 92 4.52 2.55 -8.62
CA HIS A 92 4.78 3.77 -9.38
C HIS A 92 5.05 4.95 -8.43
N GLY A 93 6.17 5.64 -8.65
CA GLY A 93 6.54 6.79 -7.84
C GLY A 93 8.02 7.14 -7.92
N GLU A 94 8.39 8.18 -7.18
CA GLU A 94 9.76 8.65 -7.02
C GLU A 94 10.43 7.96 -5.84
N TYR A 95 11.65 7.52 -6.07
CA TYR A 95 12.50 6.84 -5.10
C TYR A 95 13.87 7.51 -5.08
N SER A 96 14.62 7.22 -4.02
CA SER A 96 16.00 7.64 -3.90
C SER A 96 16.86 6.49 -3.41
N LEU A 97 18.02 6.36 -4.01
CA LEU A 97 19.07 5.48 -3.52
C LEU A 97 20.15 6.32 -2.85
N THR A 98 20.66 5.87 -1.70
CA THR A 98 21.79 6.51 -1.03
C THR A 98 22.94 5.53 -0.85
N ALA A 99 24.14 5.92 -1.30
CA ALA A 99 25.38 5.16 -1.13
C ALA A 99 26.53 6.13 -0.85
N ASP A 100 27.37 5.83 0.15
CA ASP A 100 28.54 6.65 0.53
C ASP A 100 28.26 8.16 0.69
N GLY A 101 27.07 8.50 1.18
CA GLY A 101 26.63 9.89 1.37
C GLY A 101 26.10 10.58 0.09
N HIS A 102 26.12 9.91 -1.06
CA HIS A 102 25.52 10.37 -2.30
C HIS A 102 24.10 9.85 -2.45
N THR A 103 23.19 10.70 -2.92
CA THR A 103 21.79 10.33 -3.19
C THR A 103 21.46 10.48 -4.67
N LEU A 104 20.94 9.42 -5.27
CA LEU A 104 20.51 9.35 -6.66
C LEU A 104 18.98 9.17 -6.72
N PRO A 105 18.21 10.12 -7.27
CA PRO A 105 16.78 9.91 -7.50
C PRO A 105 16.56 8.96 -8.68
N PHE A 106 15.48 8.19 -8.62
CA PHE A 106 14.99 7.38 -9.74
C PHE A 106 13.48 7.18 -9.65
N THR A 107 12.85 6.88 -10.78
CA THR A 107 11.40 6.71 -10.86
C THR A 107 11.07 5.28 -11.24
N ILE A 108 10.12 4.65 -10.55
CA ILE A 108 9.50 3.40 -10.99
C ILE A 108 8.20 3.76 -11.72
N THR A 109 8.03 3.27 -12.94
CA THR A 109 6.79 3.47 -13.72
C THR A 109 5.74 2.39 -13.38
N PRO A 110 4.45 2.55 -13.74
CA PRO A 110 3.45 1.50 -13.49
C PRO A 110 3.77 0.17 -14.18
N THR A 111 4.52 0.21 -15.29
CA THR A 111 4.97 -0.96 -16.04
C THR A 111 6.27 -0.62 -16.78
N PRO A 112 7.42 -1.25 -16.46
CA PRO A 112 7.61 -2.31 -15.46
C PRO A 112 7.72 -1.77 -14.02
N ARG A 113 7.28 -2.59 -13.04
CA ARG A 113 7.41 -2.32 -11.59
C ARG A 113 8.77 -2.70 -11.00
N THR A 114 9.58 -3.38 -11.79
CA THR A 114 10.92 -3.83 -11.43
C THR A 114 11.89 -3.23 -12.43
N ILE A 115 12.87 -2.46 -11.93
CA ILE A 115 13.84 -1.77 -12.77
C ILE A 115 15.27 -2.01 -12.27
N PRO A 116 16.26 -2.09 -13.17
CA PRO A 116 17.65 -1.96 -12.79
C PRO A 116 17.99 -0.49 -12.48
N VAL A 117 18.81 -0.28 -11.46
CA VAL A 117 19.41 1.01 -11.11
C VAL A 117 20.92 0.81 -10.99
N THR A 118 21.70 1.61 -11.69
CA THR A 118 23.17 1.53 -11.66
C THR A 118 23.73 2.68 -10.86
N LEU A 119 24.61 2.36 -9.90
CA LEU A 119 25.42 3.33 -9.21
C LEU A 119 26.63 3.68 -10.09
N ALA A 120 26.66 4.90 -10.62
CA ALA A 120 27.89 5.45 -11.19
C ALA A 120 28.78 5.88 -10.02
N VAL A 121 29.76 5.04 -9.69
CA VAL A 121 30.84 5.35 -8.74
C VAL A 121 32.03 5.90 -9.50
#